data_AF-A0A1W1BJM3-F1
#
_entry.id   AF-A0A1W1BJM3-F1
#
_cell.length_a   1.000
_cell.length_b   1.000
_cell.length_c   1.000
_cell.angle_alpha   90.00
_cell.angle_beta   90.00
_cell.angle_gamma   90.00
#
_symmetry.space_group_name_H-M   'P 1'
#
loop_
_entity.id
_entity.type
_entity.pdbx_description
1 polymer ?
#
loop_
_entity_poly.entity_id
_entity_poly.type
_entity_poly.pdbx_seq_one_letter_code
_entity_poly.pdbx_strand_id
1 'polypeptide(L)'
;MTQNFLKLSYLVLFSIIIIFLYEGYKYKKFERDKITQIATFFAISTGLLFSQYYMPDIINMQLAGEAMTKSDAFINTHKGSEINFKIFTLAILVLMVRNMQKACK
;
A
#
# COMPACT_ATOMS: atom_id res chain seq x y z
N MET A 1 -11.12 5.23 15.80
CA MET A 1 -10.00 5.13 14.83
C MET A 1 -10.10 3.90 13.95
N THR A 2 -10.40 2.73 14.52
CA THR A 2 -10.40 1.41 13.87
C THR A 2 -11.17 1.33 12.54
N GLN A 3 -12.39 1.88 12.47
CA GLN A 3 -13.20 1.78 11.25
C GLN A 3 -12.63 2.55 10.05
N ASN A 4 -12.03 3.72 10.26
CA ASN A 4 -11.45 4.50 9.15
C ASN A 4 -10.21 3.79 8.60
N PHE A 5 -9.39 3.23 9.48
CA PHE A 5 -8.22 2.44 9.12
C PHE A 5 -8.59 1.15 8.36
N LEU A 6 -9.66 0.47 8.77
CA LEU A 6 -10.22 -0.68 8.05
C LEU A 6 -10.72 -0.30 6.65
N LYS A 7 -11.51 0.76 6.54
CA LYS A 7 -11.99 1.27 5.24
C LYS A 7 -10.83 1.62 4.31
N LEU A 8 -9.80 2.27 4.86
CA LEU A 8 -8.58 2.60 4.11
C LEU A 8 -7.84 1.33 3.67
N SER A 9 -7.74 0.30 4.51
CA SER A 9 -7.15 -0.99 4.16
C SER A 9 -7.86 -1.64 2.97
N TYR A 10 -9.20 -1.64 2.95
CA TYR A 10 -9.97 -2.15 1.82
C TYR A 10 -9.72 -1.35 0.53
N LEU A 11 -9.62 -0.02 0.63
CA LEU A 11 -9.30 0.83 -0.51
C LEU A 11 -7.88 0.55 -1.06
N VAL A 12 -6.90 0.34 -0.18
CA VAL A 12 -5.54 -0.03 -0.54
C VAL A 12 -5.55 -1.39 -1.26
N LEU A 13 -6.24 -2.38 -0.72
CA LEU A 13 -6.34 -3.71 -1.32
C LEU A 13 -6.99 -3.67 -2.71
N PHE A 14 -8.08 -2.91 -2.85
CA PHE A 14 -8.73 -2.69 -4.15
C PHE A 14 -7.78 -2.02 -5.16
N SER A 15 -7.03 -1.01 -4.70
CA SER A 15 -6.05 -0.31 -5.53
C SER A 15 -4.92 -1.24 -6.00
N ILE A 16 -4.44 -2.16 -5.14
CA ILE A 16 -3.45 -3.18 -5.50
C ILE A 16 -3.97 -4.08 -6.62
N ILE A 17 -5.23 -4.53 -6.54
CA ILE A 17 -5.85 -5.35 -7.59
C ILE A 17 -5.85 -4.60 -8.92
N ILE A 18 -6.26 -3.33 -8.92
CA ILE A 18 -6.26 -2.49 -10.13
C ILE A 18 -4.84 -2.36 -10.70
N ILE A 19 -3.86 -2.01 -9.88
CA ILE A 19 -2.46 -1.84 -10.29
C ILE A 19 -1.93 -3.15 -10.89
N PHE A 20 -2.16 -4.28 -10.23
CA PHE A 20 -1.73 -5.59 -10.69
C PHE A 20 -2.33 -5.95 -12.06
N LEU A 21 -3.64 -5.76 -12.23
CA LEU A 21 -4.32 -6.03 -13.50
C LEU A 21 -3.83 -5.10 -14.61
N TYR A 22 -3.74 -3.79 -14.34
CA TYR A 22 -3.37 -2.79 -15.33
C TYR A 22 -1.91 -2.94 -15.78
N GLU A 23 -0.98 -2.99 -14.83
CA GLU A 23 0.45 -3.09 -15.14
C GLU A 23 0.83 -4.50 -15.60
N GLY A 24 0.15 -5.54 -15.09
CA GLY A 24 0.28 -6.91 -15.60
C GLY A 24 -0.16 -7.03 -17.07
N TYR A 25 -1.26 -6.36 -17.44
CA TYR A 25 -1.71 -6.30 -18.84
C TYR A 25 -0.70 -5.59 -19.76
N LYS A 26 -0.16 -4.44 -19.33
CA LYS A 26 0.88 -3.72 -20.09
C LYS A 26 2.17 -4.52 -20.22
N TYR A 27 2.58 -5.19 -19.15
CA TYR A 27 3.74 -6.07 -19.16
C TYR A 27 3.59 -7.18 -20.21
N LYS A 28 2.39 -7.78 -20.31
CA LYS A 28 2.06 -8.79 -21.33
C LYS A 28 2.12 -8.23 -22.76
N LYS A 29 1.80 -6.94 -22.95
CA LYS A 29 1.93 -6.22 -24.24
C LYS A 29 3.36 -5.78 -24.59
N PHE A 30 4.36 -6.18 -23.80
CA PHE A 30 5.77 -5.79 -23.98
C PHE A 30 6.05 -4.30 -23.76
N GLU A 31 5.14 -3.54 -23.13
CA GLU A 31 5.39 -2.17 -22.68
C GLU A 31 6.24 -2.16 -21.39
N ARG A 32 7.52 -2.53 -21.52
CA ARG A 32 8.43 -2.73 -20.40
C ARG A 32 9.17 -1.45 -20.04
N ASP A 33 8.60 -0.68 -19.12
CA ASP A 33 9.25 0.50 -18.54
C ASP A 33 9.80 0.18 -17.14
N LYS A 34 11.11 0.36 -16.94
CA LYS A 34 11.78 0.03 -15.66
C LYS A 34 11.20 0.82 -14.49
N ILE A 35 10.89 2.10 -14.69
CA ILE A 35 10.34 2.97 -13.65
C ILE A 35 8.97 2.45 -13.22
N THR A 36 8.09 2.17 -14.18
CA THR A 36 6.78 1.58 -13.91
C THR A 36 6.90 0.25 -13.16
N GLN A 37 7.80 -0.65 -13.57
CA GLN A 37 7.96 -1.95 -12.88
C GLN A 37 8.42 -1.81 -11.42
N ILE A 38 9.40 -0.94 -11.16
CA ILE A 38 9.89 -0.67 -9.81
C ILE A 38 8.77 -0.06 -8.95
N ALA A 39 8.04 0.92 -9.50
CA ALA A 39 6.93 1.55 -8.79
C ALA A 39 5.78 0.57 -8.52
N THR A 40 5.46 -0.31 -9.47
CA THR A 40 4.47 -1.38 -9.30
C THR A 40 4.87 -2.33 -8.18
N PHE A 41 6.15 -2.76 -8.14
CA PHE A 41 6.66 -3.62 -7.06
C PHE A 41 6.46 -2.96 -5.70
N PHE A 42 6.94 -1.71 -5.52
CA PHE A 42 6.78 -1.01 -4.25
C PHE A 42 5.32 -0.81 -3.86
N ALA A 43 4.45 -0.39 -4.80
CA ALA A 43 3.04 -0.20 -4.53
C ALA A 43 2.37 -1.50 -4.06
N ILE A 44 2.61 -2.63 -4.74
CA ILE A 44 2.01 -3.90 -4.34
C ILE A 44 2.57 -4.37 -2.99
N SER A 45 3.89 -4.39 -2.83
CA SER A 45 4.53 -4.91 -1.62
C SER A 45 4.17 -4.10 -0.38
N THR A 46 4.28 -2.77 -0.41
CA THR A 46 4.00 -1.96 0.78
C THR A 46 2.49 -1.80 1.01
N GLY A 47 1.68 -1.85 -0.03
CA GLY A 47 0.22 -1.91 0.10
C GLY A 47 -0.26 -3.22 0.76
N LEU A 48 0.34 -4.36 0.41
CA LEU A 48 0.05 -5.65 1.06
C LEU A 48 0.54 -5.67 2.51
N LEU A 49 1.74 -5.15 2.80
CA LEU A 49 2.22 -5.01 4.17
C LEU A 49 1.28 -4.13 5.01
N PHE A 50 0.85 -2.98 4.49
CA PHE A 50 -0.11 -2.13 5.19
C PHE A 50 -1.43 -2.86 5.46
N SER A 51 -2.03 -3.48 4.44
CA SER A 51 -3.39 -4.00 4.52
C SER A 51 -3.51 -5.37 5.18
N GLN A 52 -2.58 -6.29 4.91
CA GLN A 52 -2.63 -7.69 5.35
C GLN A 52 -1.73 -7.99 6.55
N TYR A 53 -0.69 -7.20 6.80
CA TYR A 53 0.24 -7.43 7.92
C TYR A 53 0.01 -6.46 9.07
N TYR A 54 0.18 -5.15 8.84
CA TYR A 54 0.08 -4.16 9.91
C TYR A 54 -1.36 -3.93 10.39
N MET A 55 -2.35 -3.88 9.48
CA MET A 55 -3.73 -3.56 9.88
C MET A 55 -4.33 -4.59 10.84
N PRO A 56 -4.28 -5.90 10.55
CA PRO A 56 -4.81 -6.91 11.47
C PRO A 56 -4.10 -6.87 12.82
N ASP A 57 -2.77 -6.68 12.82
CA ASP A 57 -1.96 -6.63 14.04
C ASP A 57 -2.32 -5.42 14.92
N ILE A 58 -2.45 -4.23 14.33
CA ILE A 58 -2.91 -3.01 15.02
C ILE A 58 -4.29 -3.21 15.64
N ILE A 59 -5.21 -3.86 14.92
CA ILE A 59 -6.56 -4.13 15.42
C ILE A 59 -6.50 -5.10 16.60
N ASN A 60 -5.73 -6.19 16.49
CA ASN A 60 -5.57 -7.16 17.57
C ASN A 60 -4.97 -6.50 18.82
N MET A 61 -3.95 -5.65 18.66
CA MET A 61 -3.36 -4.89 19.75
C MET A 61 -4.33 -3.87 20.37
N GLN A 62 -5.20 -3.25 19.58
CA GLN A 62 -6.26 -2.37 20.09
C GLN A 62 -7.33 -3.15 20.87
N LEU A 63 -7.68 -4.35 20.43
CA LEU A 63 -8.62 -5.24 21.13
C LEU A 63 -8.04 -5.79 22.44
N ALA A 64 -6.72 -5.91 22.54
CA ALA A 64 -6.02 -6.34 23.77
C ALA A 64 -6.02 -5.29 24.89
N GLY A 65 -6.53 -4.07 24.63
CA GLY A 65 -6.77 -3.06 25.64
C GLY A 65 -5.68 -1.98 25.76
N GLU A 66 -5.90 -1.04 26.67
CA GLU A 66 -5.16 0.23 26.73
C GLU A 66 -3.69 0.07 27.15
N ALA A 67 -3.37 -0.97 27.93
CA ALA A 67 -1.98 -1.29 28.28
C ALA A 67 -1.18 -1.67 27.02
N MET A 68 -1.81 -2.37 26.08
CA MET A 68 -1.15 -2.82 24.85
C MET A 68 -0.92 -1.65 23.89
N THR A 69 -1.87 -0.72 23.78
CA THR A 69 -1.75 0.44 22.88
C THR A 69 -0.71 1.48 23.33
N LYS A 70 -0.28 1.42 24.60
CA LYS A 70 0.81 2.26 25.14
C LYS A 70 2.20 1.60 25.08
N SER A 71 2.27 0.35 24.64
CA SER A 71 3.53 -0.37 24.54
C SER A 71 4.39 0.10 23.37
N ASP A 72 5.70 -0.11 23.48
CA ASP A 72 6.64 0.12 22.37
C ASP A 72 6.32 -0.75 21.15
N ALA A 73 5.78 -1.95 21.36
CA ALA A 73 5.36 -2.83 20.28
C ALA A 73 4.27 -2.17 19.41
N PHE A 74 3.21 -1.65 20.03
CA PHE A 74 2.14 -0.96 19.31
C PHE A 74 2.64 0.29 18.60
N ILE A 75 3.45 1.12 19.27
CA ILE A 75 4.00 2.36 18.70
C ILE A 75 4.83 2.06 17.45
N ASN A 76 5.68 1.03 17.51
CA ASN A 76 6.52 0.61 16.39
C ASN A 76 5.70 0.01 15.25
N THR A 77 4.71 -0.84 15.54
CA THR A 77 3.80 -1.41 14.55
C THR A 77 3.00 -0.31 13.84
N HIS A 78 2.45 0.64 14.59
CA HIS A 78 1.71 1.77 14.02
C HIS A 78 2.60 2.63 13.11
N LYS A 79 3.79 2.99 13.57
CA LYS A 79 4.76 3.76 12.77
C LYS A 79 5.21 3.00 11.51
N GLY A 80 5.41 1.69 11.61
CA GLY A 80 5.73 0.83 10.47
C GLY A 80 4.61 0.84 9.42
N SER A 81 3.36 0.78 9.87
CA SER A 81 2.20 0.89 8.98
C SER A 81 2.14 2.22 8.24
N GLU A 82 2.42 3.33 8.92
CA GLU A 82 2.43 4.67 8.32
C GLU A 82 3.50 4.82 7.24
N ILE A 83 4.69 4.28 7.49
CA ILE A 83 5.80 4.31 6.52
C ILE A 83 5.41 3.54 5.26
N ASN A 84 4.86 2.34 5.41
CA ASN A 84 4.43 1.52 4.28
C ASN A 84 3.31 2.19 3.47
N PHE A 85 2.36 2.85 4.16
CA PHE A 85 1.33 3.63 3.49
C PHE A 85 1.90 4.83 2.72
N LYS A 86 2.87 5.55 3.29
CA LYS A 86 3.56 6.66 2.59
C LYS A 86 4.29 6.17 1.35
N ILE A 87 5.04 5.07 1.44
CA ILE A 87 5.73 4.47 0.28
C ILE A 87 4.71 4.04 -0.79
N PHE A 88 3.59 3.42 -0.38
CA PHE A 88 2.51 3.03 -1.27
C PHE A 88 1.95 4.23 -2.04
N THR A 89 1.60 5.32 -1.33
CA THR A 89 1.04 6.53 -1.95
C THR A 89 2.03 7.20 -2.91
N LEU A 90 3.32 7.25 -2.56
CA LEU A 90 4.37 7.77 -3.43
C LEU A 90 4.53 6.92 -4.69
N ALA A 91 4.52 5.59 -4.55
CA ALA A 91 4.63 4.67 -5.67
C ALA A 91 3.45 4.81 -6.65
N ILE A 92 2.23 4.98 -6.13
CA ILE A 92 1.04 5.29 -6.95
C ILE A 92 1.21 6.60 -7.70
N LEU A 93 1.68 7.66 -7.02
CA LEU A 93 1.90 8.95 -7.66
C LEU A 93 2.89 8.82 -8.83
N VAL A 94 3.99 8.08 -8.63
CA VAL A 94 4.97 7.80 -9.69
C VAL A 94 4.32 7.05 -10.85
N LEU A 95 3.51 6.02 -10.58
CA LEU A 95 2.77 5.28 -11.62
C LEU A 95 1.82 6.20 -12.39
N MET A 96 1.06 7.04 -11.70
CA MET A 96 0.14 8.00 -12.32
C MET A 96 0.89 8.97 -13.24
N VAL A 97 1.92 9.63 -12.73
CA VAL A 97 2.74 10.58 -13.52
C VAL A 97 3.35 9.88 -14.73
N ARG A 98 3.92 8.68 -14.54
CA ARG A 98 4.58 7.96 -15.63
C ARG A 98 3.59 7.51 -16.70
N ASN A 99 2.39 7.08 -16.31
CA ASN A 99 1.35 6.66 -17.25
C ASN A 99 0.76 7.86 -18.00
N MET A 100 0.55 9.01 -17.34
CA MET A 100 0.13 10.25 -18.02
C MET A 100 1.19 10.72 -19.02
N GLN A 101 2.47 10.74 -18.64
CA GLN A 101 3.56 11.11 -19.56
C GLN A 101 3.62 10.25 -20.82
N LYS A 102 3.27 8.95 -20.72
CA LYS A 102 3.22 8.05 -21.87
C LYS A 102 1.99 8.29 -22.74
N ALA A 103 0.86 8.70 -22.14
CA ALA A 103 -0.38 8.96 -22.86
C ALA A 103 -0.39 10.32 -23.61
N CYS A 104 0.38 11.30 -23.12
CA CYS A 104 0.51 12.62 -23.76
C CYS A 104 1.65 12.72 -24.79
N LYS A 105 2.34 11.62 -25.09
CA LYS A 105 3.34 11.53 -26.15
C LYS A 105 2.74 10.84 -27.36
#